data_AF-A0A7K4HLM6-F1
#
_entry.id   AF-A0A7K4HLM6-F1
#
_cell.length_a   1.000
_cell.length_b   1.000
_cell.length_c   1.000
_cell.angle_alpha   90.00
_cell.angle_beta   90.00
_cell.angle_gamma   90.00
#
_symmetry.space_group_name_H-M   'P 1'
#
loop_
_entity.id
_entity.type
_entity.pdbx_description
1 polymer ?
#
loop_
_entity_poly.entity_id
_entity_poly.type
_entity_poly.pdbx_seq_one_letter_code
_entity_poly.pdbx_strand_id
1 'polypeptide(L)'
;MYRVIRCPGCQTFTYVDPYQHWKLCHICGEVIDASRAPVYLEVLDHRDADDLICRLESFLNDVGREDLDEDEKSKLRSEYTRWVRSWMT
;
A
#
# COMPACT_ATOMS: atom_id res chain seq x y z
N MET A 1 -10.34 -4.03 7.04
CA MET A 1 -8.89 -3.80 6.92
C MET A 1 -8.46 -4.18 5.52
N TYR A 2 -7.47 -3.51 4.96
CA TYR A 2 -6.90 -3.76 3.64
C TYR A 2 -5.38 -3.61 3.69
N ARG A 3 -4.66 -4.42 2.92
CA ARG A 3 -3.19 -4.35 2.83
C ARG A 3 -2.81 -3.67 1.53
N VAL A 4 -2.11 -2.54 1.64
CA VAL A 4 -1.55 -1.84 0.49
C VAL A 4 -0.25 -2.53 0.10
N ILE A 5 -0.20 -2.97 -1.15
CA ILE A 5 0.87 -3.77 -1.76
C ILE A 5 1.22 -3.21 -3.13
N ARG A 6 2.28 -3.76 -3.73
CA ARG A 6 2.63 -3.50 -5.13
C ARG A 6 2.51 -4.73 -6.00
N CYS A 7 2.22 -4.49 -7.28
CA CYS A 7 2.40 -5.48 -8.32
C CYS A 7 3.90 -5.79 -8.50
N PRO A 8 4.33 -7.06 -8.42
CA PRO A 8 5.73 -7.41 -8.63
C PRO A 8 6.18 -7.20 -10.09
N GLY A 9 5.24 -7.20 -11.04
CA GLY A 9 5.52 -6.97 -12.47
C GLY A 9 5.72 -5.49 -12.82
N CYS A 10 4.70 -4.66 -12.63
CA CYS A 10 4.72 -3.25 -13.06
C CYS A 10 4.83 -2.23 -11.93
N GLN A 11 5.01 -2.66 -10.67
CA GLN A 11 5.18 -1.80 -9.50
C GLN A 11 3.99 -0.87 -9.16
N THR A 12 2.88 -0.94 -9.92
CA THR A 12 1.63 -0.27 -9.57
C THR A 12 1.17 -0.65 -8.17
N PHE A 13 0.75 0.36 -7.41
CA PHE A 13 0.13 0.15 -6.12
C PHE A 13 -1.27 -0.44 -6.26
N THR A 14 -1.64 -1.27 -5.29
CA THR A 14 -3.00 -1.75 -5.13
C THR A 14 -3.23 -2.19 -3.68
N TYR A 15 -4.43 -2.62 -3.35
CA TYR A 15 -4.71 -3.22 -2.06
C TYR A 15 -5.51 -4.51 -2.16
N VAL A 16 -5.36 -5.36 -1.16
CA VAL A 16 -6.09 -6.63 -1.02
C VAL A 16 -6.78 -6.68 0.33
N ASP A 17 -7.94 -7.31 0.40
CA ASP A 17 -8.50 -7.67 1.70
C ASP A 17 -7.71 -8.86 2.32
N PRO A 18 -7.74 -9.05 3.65
CA PRO A 18 -6.93 -10.07 4.32
C PRO A 18 -7.23 -11.51 3.93
N TYR A 19 -8.37 -11.79 3.27
CA TYR A 19 -8.79 -13.12 2.88
C TYR A 19 -8.42 -13.44 1.41
N GLN A 20 -8.07 -12.41 0.63
CA GLN A 20 -7.57 -12.56 -0.74
C GLN A 20 -6.12 -13.02 -0.75
N HIS A 21 -5.90 -14.22 -1.29
CA HIS A 21 -4.55 -14.78 -1.48
C HIS A 21 -3.95 -14.38 -2.83
N TRP A 22 -4.79 -14.12 -3.82
CA TRP A 22 -4.39 -13.80 -5.18
C TRP A 22 -5.14 -12.57 -5.68
N LYS A 23 -4.44 -11.69 -6.41
CA LYS A 23 -5.05 -10.53 -7.07
C LYS A 23 -4.50 -10.34 -8.46
N LEU A 24 -5.37 -10.14 -9.45
CA LEU A 24 -4.93 -9.76 -10.79
C LEU A 24 -4.57 -8.28 -10.83
N CYS A 25 -3.40 -7.95 -11.37
CA CYS A 25 -3.01 -6.57 -11.63
C CYS A 25 -3.83 -6.01 -12.79
N HIS A 26 -4.53 -4.90 -12.55
CA HIS A 26 -5.36 -4.24 -13.55
C HIS A 26 -4.55 -3.48 -14.63
N ILE A 27 -3.24 -3.29 -14.42
CA ILE A 27 -2.35 -2.59 -15.35
C ILE A 27 -1.63 -3.56 -16.29
N CYS A 28 -0.91 -4.54 -15.75
CA CYS A 28 -0.08 -5.46 -16.56
C CYS A 28 -0.61 -6.89 -16.68
N GLY A 29 -1.70 -7.23 -15.97
CA GLY A 29 -2.26 -8.59 -15.98
C GLY A 29 -1.49 -9.62 -15.14
N GLU A 30 -0.47 -9.20 -14.38
CA GLU A 30 0.26 -10.09 -13.47
C GLU A 30 -0.65 -10.65 -12.35
N VAL A 31 -0.48 -11.92 -12.00
CA VAL A 31 -1.17 -12.53 -10.86
C VAL A 31 -0.33 -12.33 -9.59
N ILE A 32 -0.77 -11.41 -8.74
CA ILE A 32 -0.10 -11.05 -7.50
C ILE A 32 -0.44 -12.09 -6.42
N ASP A 33 0.59 -12.76 -5.90
CA ASP A 33 0.50 -13.53 -4.65
C ASP A 33 0.53 -12.55 -3.46
N ALA A 34 -0.63 -12.31 -2.86
CA ALA A 34 -0.78 -11.39 -1.74
C ALA A 34 -0.01 -11.82 -0.49
N SER A 35 0.32 -13.11 -0.35
CA SER A 35 1.10 -13.62 0.78
C SER A 35 2.59 -13.32 0.66
N ARG A 36 3.06 -13.07 -0.57
CA ARG A 36 4.48 -12.79 -0.88
C ARG A 36 4.75 -11.34 -1.26
N ALA A 37 3.71 -10.58 -1.63
CA ALA A 37 3.85 -9.18 -1.98
C ALA A 37 4.28 -8.34 -0.77
N PRO A 38 5.25 -7.42 -0.92
CA PRO A 38 5.61 -6.48 0.14
C PRO A 38 4.40 -5.64 0.56
N VAL A 39 4.10 -5.67 1.87
CA VAL A 39 3.02 -4.87 2.46
C VAL A 39 3.59 -3.54 2.95
N TYR A 40 3.08 -2.44 2.42
CA TYR A 40 3.49 -1.09 2.84
C TYR A 40 2.78 -0.73 4.14
N LEU A 41 1.46 -0.88 4.13
CA LEU A 41 0.60 -0.51 5.23
C LEU A 41 -0.67 -1.36 5.25
N GLU A 42 -1.15 -1.68 6.46
CA GLU A 42 -2.49 -2.22 6.65
C GLU A 42 -3.40 -1.08 7.14
N VAL A 43 -4.46 -0.82 6.40
CA VAL A 43 -5.41 0.27 6.63
C VAL A 43 -6.79 -0.26 7.01
N LEU A 44 -7.65 0.57 7.60
CA LEU A 44 -8.93 0.13 8.15
C LEU A 44 -9.96 -0.20 7.07
N ASP A 45 -10.10 0.65 6.06
CA ASP A 45 -11.06 0.47 4.96
C ASP A 45 -10.44 0.75 3.58
N HIS A 46 -11.25 0.58 2.54
CA HIS A 46 -10.78 0.71 1.15
C HIS A 46 -10.56 2.17 0.74
N ARG A 47 -11.26 3.13 1.38
CA ARG A 47 -11.10 4.55 1.09
C ARG A 47 -9.77 5.04 1.62
N ASP A 48 -9.39 4.62 2.82
CA ASP A 48 -8.05 4.85 3.37
C ASP A 48 -6.97 4.28 2.43
N ALA A 49 -7.23 3.13 1.81
CA ALA A 49 -6.30 2.50 0.88
C ALA A 49 -6.15 3.31 -0.41
N ASP A 50 -7.26 3.74 -1.02
CA ASP A 50 -7.26 4.58 -2.21
C ASP A 50 -6.53 5.91 -1.95
N ASP A 51 -6.83 6.58 -0.82
CA ASP A 51 -6.20 7.83 -0.42
C ASP A 51 -4.69 7.67 -0.20
N LEU A 52 -4.28 6.57 0.46
CA LEU A 52 -2.87 6.27 0.68
C LEU A 52 -2.14 6.06 -0.65
N ILE A 53 -2.73 5.28 -1.57
CA ILE A 53 -2.13 5.00 -2.88
C ILE A 53 -1.89 6.32 -3.63
N CYS A 54 -2.89 7.19 -3.70
CA CYS A 54 -2.75 8.49 -4.36
C CYS A 54 -1.60 9.31 -3.78
N ARG A 55 -1.43 9.32 -2.46
CA ARG A 55 -0.34 10.04 -1.78
C ARG A 55 1.02 9.41 -2.03
N LEU A 56 1.11 8.07 -2.01
CA LEU A 56 2.35 7.35 -2.29
C LEU A 56 2.81 7.58 -3.72
N GLU A 57 1.90 7.51 -4.68
CA GLU A 57 2.19 7.79 -6.10
C GLU A 57 2.64 9.23 -6.32
N SER A 58 1.91 10.19 -5.73
CA SER A 58 2.29 11.61 -5.81
C SER A 58 3.67 11.87 -5.21
N PHE A 59 3.92 11.35 -4.00
CA PHE A 59 5.20 11.50 -3.32
C PHE A 59 6.36 10.94 -4.15
N LEU A 60 6.22 9.70 -4.64
CA LEU A 60 7.25 9.03 -5.42
C LEU A 60 7.53 9.71 -6.75
N ASN A 61 6.47 10.20 -7.40
CA ASN A 61 6.60 11.02 -8.60
C ASN A 61 7.34 12.34 -8.34
N ASP A 62 7.01 13.03 -7.25
CA ASP A 62 7.61 14.31 -6.88
C ASP A 62 9.12 14.18 -6.57
N VAL A 63 9.52 13.10 -5.89
CA VAL A 63 10.93 12.83 -5.58
C VAL A 63 11.66 12.08 -6.70
N GLY A 64 10.96 11.69 -7.77
CA GLY A 64 11.52 10.96 -8.92
C GLY A 64 12.03 9.57 -8.56
N ARG A 65 11.42 8.89 -7.58
CA ARG A 65 11.83 7.56 -7.11
C ARG A 65 10.78 6.53 -7.44
N GLU A 66 11.24 5.32 -7.71
CA GLU A 66 10.34 4.20 -8.00
C GLU A 66 9.76 3.59 -6.73
N ASP A 67 10.46 3.62 -5.59
CA ASP A 67 10.02 2.98 -4.34
C ASP A 67 10.52 3.70 -3.07
N LEU A 68 9.83 3.43 -1.95
CA LEU A 68 10.22 3.79 -0.60
C LEU A 68 11.33 2.88 -0.08
N ASP A 69 12.23 3.46 0.71
CA ASP A 69 13.18 2.69 1.50
C ASP A 69 12.54 2.14 2.79
N GLU A 70 13.29 1.33 3.53
CA GLU A 70 12.77 0.69 4.75
C GLU A 70 12.52 1.67 5.90
N ASP A 71 13.26 2.78 5.96
CA ASP A 71 13.07 3.82 6.97
C ASP A 71 11.78 4.60 6.70
N GLU A 72 11.51 4.91 5.43
CA GLU A 72 10.28 5.56 4.97
C GLU A 72 9.06 4.67 5.18
N LYS A 73 9.14 3.38 4.86
CA LYS A 73 8.07 2.41 5.15
C LYS A 73 7.80 2.33 6.66
N SER A 74 8.85 2.30 7.47
CA SER A 74 8.73 2.28 8.93
C SER A 74 8.09 3.56 9.47
N LYS A 75 8.49 4.72 8.94
CA LYS A 75 7.90 6.02 9.28
C LYS A 75 6.42 6.07 8.91
N LEU A 76 6.06 5.66 7.69
CA LEU A 76 4.69 5.59 7.21
C LEU A 76 3.79 4.78 8.16
N ARG A 77 4.24 3.58 8.54
CA ARG A 77 3.51 2.70 9.48
C ARG A 77 3.31 3.35 10.85
N SER A 78 4.34 4.04 11.35
CA SER A 78 4.27 4.73 12.63
C SER A 78 3.30 5.91 12.63
N GLU A 79 3.27 6.68 11.54
CA GLU A 79 2.39 7.85 11.39
C GLU A 79 0.94 7.44 11.25
N TYR A 80 0.65 6.40 10.44
CA TYR A 80 -0.70 5.86 10.33
C TYR A 80 -1.21 5.31 11.65
N THR A 81 -0.38 4.55 12.38
CA THR A 81 -0.76 4.04 13.72
C THR A 81 -1.13 5.17 14.68
N ARG A 82 -0.37 6.28 14.64
CA ARG A 82 -0.67 7.47 15.46
C ARG A 82 -1.98 8.13 15.05
N TRP A 83 -2.22 8.25 13.75
CA TRP A 83 -3.43 8.85 13.19
C TRP A 83 -4.68 8.03 13.50
N VAL A 84 -4.65 6.70 13.30
CA VAL A 84 -5.76 5.80 13.67
C VAL A 84 -6.09 5.91 15.16
N ARG A 85 -5.07 5.94 16.04
CA ARG A 85 -5.30 6.11 17.48
C ARG A 85 -6.00 7.43 17.82
N SER A 86 -5.67 8.51 17.11
CA SER A 86 -6.31 9.81 17.32
C SER A 86 -7.80 9.84 16.98
N TRP A 87 -8.27 8.92 16.14
CA TRP A 87 -9.68 8.77 15.79
C TRP A 87 -10.47 7.87 16.74
N MET A 88 -9.76 7.07 17.54
CA MET A 88 -10.36 6.17 18.53
C MET A 88 -10.48 6.83 19.92
N THR A 89 -10.11 8.11 20.04
CA THR A 89 -10.14 8.89 21.29
C THR A 89 -11.18 10.00 21.16
#